data_AF-A0A212DI61-F1
#
_entry.id   AF-A0A212DI61-F1
#
_cell.length_a   1.000
_cell.length_b   1.000
_cell.length_c   1.000
_cell.angle_alpha   90.00
_cell.angle_beta   90.00
_cell.angle_gamma   90.00
#
_symmetry.space_group_name_H-M   'P 1'
#
loop_
_entity.id
_entity.type
_entity.pdbx_description
1 polymer ?
#
loop_
_entity_poly.entity_id
_entity_poly.type
_entity_poly.pdbx_seq_one_letter_code
_entity_poly.pdbx_strand_id
1 'polypeptide(L)' 'IVIFTVTICLSLVSGVNFLYVATHELGHSLGLSHSSDPNAVMYPTYSKEDSKNFKLSQDDINGIQTLYDLALEEEK' A
#
# COMPACT_ATOMS: atom_id res chain seq x y z
N ILE A 1 12.33 9.25 2.55
CA ILE A 1 11.87 8.22 1.57
C ILE A 1 10.37 8.38 1.25
N VAL A 2 9.61 9.20 2.00
CA VAL A 2 8.28 9.76 1.63
C VAL A 2 8.31 10.66 0.36
N ILE A 3 9.38 10.60 -0.45
CA ILE A 3 9.74 11.65 -1.44
C ILE A 3 10.11 11.08 -2.82
N PHE A 4 9.84 9.80 -3.13
CA PHE A 4 10.15 9.26 -4.48
C PHE A 4 8.97 8.77 -5.31
N THR A 5 7.73 8.75 -4.79
CA THR A 5 6.55 8.27 -5.54
C THR A 5 5.27 9.09 -5.38
N VAL A 6 5.34 10.31 -4.84
CA VAL A 6 4.40 11.40 -5.25
C VAL A 6 4.66 11.81 -6.73
N THR A 7 5.07 10.84 -7.56
CA THR A 7 4.76 10.72 -8.98
C THR A 7 3.29 10.26 -9.18
N ILE A 8 2.52 10.07 -8.09
CA ILE A 8 1.19 10.69 -8.02
C ILE A 8 1.38 12.21 -7.92
N CYS A 9 2.06 12.78 -8.90
CA CYS A 9 1.83 14.14 -9.32
C CYS A 9 0.40 14.09 -9.81
N LEU A 10 -0.52 14.43 -8.89
CA LEU A 10 -1.61 15.35 -9.11
C LEU A 10 -1.86 15.56 -10.60
N SER A 11 -2.35 14.51 -11.27
CA SER A 11 -2.94 14.61 -12.59
C SER A 11 -4.33 15.15 -12.30
N LEU A 12 -4.32 16.45 -12.07
CA LEU A 12 -5.45 17.35 -12.03
C LEU A 12 -6.60 16.76 -12.86
N VAL A 13 -7.79 16.70 -12.26
CA VAL A 13 -9.09 16.23 -12.80
C VAL A 13 -9.51 14.82 -12.32
N SER A 14 -10.36 14.81 -11.28
CA SER A 14 -11.31 13.78 -10.83
C SER A 14 -10.84 12.68 -9.84
N GLY A 15 -11.14 12.90 -8.54
CA GLY A 15 -11.58 11.88 -7.58
C GLY A 15 -10.61 10.75 -7.26
N VAL A 16 -9.61 11.02 -6.41
CA VAL A 16 -8.79 9.99 -5.77
C VAL A 16 -9.38 9.66 -4.40
N ASN A 17 -9.46 8.38 -4.05
CA ASN A 17 -9.92 7.95 -2.73
C ASN A 17 -8.81 8.10 -1.70
N PHE A 18 -9.01 9.03 -0.75
CA PHE A 18 -8.05 9.33 0.31
C PHE A 18 -7.70 8.11 1.17
N LEU A 19 -8.67 7.25 1.50
CA LEU A 19 -8.43 6.06 2.32
C LEU A 19 -7.44 5.13 1.63
N TYR A 20 -7.62 4.85 0.34
CA TYR A 20 -6.72 3.97 -0.42
C TYR A 20 -5.28 4.50 -0.40
N VAL A 21 -5.10 5.78 -0.74
CA VAL A 21 -3.77 6.41 -0.79
C VAL A 21 -3.13 6.47 0.60
N ALA A 22 -3.89 6.85 1.62
CA ALA A 22 -3.39 6.87 2.98
C ALA A 22 -2.92 5.47 3.44
N THR A 23 -3.66 4.42 3.10
CA THR A 23 -3.24 3.06 3.44
C THR A 23 -1.98 2.63 2.67
N HIS A 24 -1.85 2.99 1.39
CA HIS A 24 -0.62 2.73 0.60
C HIS A 24 0.63 3.37 1.24
N GLU A 25 0.55 4.65 1.57
CA GLU A 25 1.69 5.39 2.15
C GLU A 25 2.00 4.95 3.59
N LEU A 26 0.98 4.53 4.35
CA LEU A 26 1.19 3.90 5.65
C LEU A 26 1.88 2.54 5.50
N GLY A 27 1.56 1.75 4.48
CA GLY A 27 2.27 0.51 4.17
C GLY A 27 3.77 0.74 3.98
N HIS A 28 4.16 1.76 3.20
CA HIS A 28 5.55 2.17 3.09
C HIS A 28 6.17 2.61 4.42
N SER A 29 5.41 3.35 5.24
CA SER A 29 5.87 3.78 6.57
C SER A 29 6.10 2.61 7.52
N LEU A 30 5.39 1.50 7.33
CA LEU A 30 5.53 0.23 8.05
C LEU A 30 6.59 -0.70 7.43
N GLY A 31 7.23 -0.30 6.32
CA GLY A 31 8.31 -1.06 5.68
C GLY A 31 7.88 -1.96 4.52
N LEU A 32 6.61 -1.93 4.10
CA LEU A 32 6.16 -2.65 2.91
C LEU A 32 6.71 -1.99 1.63
N SER A 33 7.17 -2.84 0.70
CA SER A 33 7.52 -2.42 -0.66
C SER A 33 6.31 -2.55 -1.59
N HIS A 34 6.42 -2.01 -2.81
CA HIS A 34 5.37 -2.20 -3.80
C HIS A 34 5.13 -3.68 -4.10
N SER A 35 3.86 -4.02 -4.32
CA SER A 35 3.44 -5.35 -4.78
C SER A 35 3.39 -5.41 -6.31
N SER A 36 3.57 -6.62 -6.85
CA SER A 36 3.26 -6.95 -8.25
C SER A 36 1.81 -7.40 -8.45
N ASP A 37 1.05 -7.66 -7.38
CA ASP A 37 -0.38 -8.00 -7.47
C ASP A 37 -1.19 -6.72 -7.75
N PRO A 38 -1.90 -6.62 -8.90
CA PRO A 38 -2.72 -5.45 -9.22
C PRO A 38 -3.88 -5.23 -8.26
N ASN A 39 -4.24 -6.20 -7.42
CA ASN A 39 -5.29 -6.07 -6.42
C ASN A 39 -4.77 -5.63 -5.04
N ALA A 40 -3.45 -5.57 -4.85
CA ALA A 40 -2.85 -5.17 -3.59
C ALA A 40 -2.91 -3.65 -3.40
N VAL A 41 -3.09 -3.19 -2.16
CA VAL A 41 -3.02 -1.75 -1.88
C VAL A 41 -1.62 -1.22 -2.14
N MET A 42 -0.58 -2.05 -2.01
CA MET A 42 0.80 -1.70 -2.33
C MET A 42 1.12 -1.77 -3.84
N TYR A 43 0.16 -2.01 -4.72
CA TYR A 43 0.40 -1.92 -6.17
C TYR A 43 0.73 -0.48 -6.58
N PRO A 44 1.76 -0.22 -7.41
CA PRO A 44 2.25 1.13 -7.68
C PRO A 44 1.33 2.00 -8.53
N THR A 45 0.24 1.46 -9.07
CA THR A 45 -0.68 2.19 -9.95
C THR A 45 -2.09 2.20 -9.37
N TYR A 46 -2.66 3.39 -9.18
CA TYR A 46 -4.02 3.56 -8.68
C TYR A 46 -5.06 3.37 -9.79
N SER A 47 -6.07 2.52 -9.58
CA SER A 47 -7.30 2.46 -10.38
C SER A 47 -8.49 3.03 -9.61
N LYS A 48 -9.41 3.71 -10.30
CA LYS A 48 -10.63 4.25 -9.66
C LYS A 48 -11.54 3.14 -9.15
N GLU A 49 -11.50 1.98 -9.77
CA GLU A 49 -12.22 0.77 -9.39
C GLU A 49 -11.80 0.27 -7.99
N ASP A 50 -10.52 0.45 -7.62
CA ASP A 50 -9.96 0.00 -6.34
C ASP A 50 -10.60 0.71 -5.14
N SER A 51 -11.14 1.91 -5.39
CA SER A 51 -11.80 2.72 -4.36
C SER A 51 -13.20 2.28 -3.98
N LYS A 52 -13.88 1.48 -4.82
CA LYS A 52 -15.31 1.15 -4.63
C LYS A 52 -15.53 0.10 -3.53
N ASN A 53 -14.56 -0.77 -3.30
CA ASN A 53 -14.64 -1.86 -2.32
C ASN A 53 -13.28 -2.09 -1.66
N PHE A 54 -12.72 -1.03 -1.06
CA PHE A 54 -11.40 -1.08 -0.45
C PHE A 54 -11.28 -2.23 0.56
N LYS A 55 -10.38 -3.17 0.27
CA LYS A 55 -10.01 -4.30 1.12
C LYS A 55 -8.53 -4.60 0.90
N LEU A 56 -7.87 -5.04 1.95
CA LEU A 56 -6.50 -5.54 1.84
C LEU A 56 -6.51 -6.85 1.04
N SER A 57 -5.56 -6.98 0.12
CA SER A 57 -5.30 -8.24 -0.55
C SER A 57 -4.62 -9.22 0.41
N GLN A 58 -4.59 -10.51 0.04
CA GLN A 58 -3.84 -11.48 0.82
C GLN A 58 -2.32 -11.19 0.77
N ASP A 59 -1.82 -10.57 -0.29
CA ASP A 59 -0.43 -10.15 -0.41
C ASP A 59 -0.06 -9.07 0.62
N ASP A 60 -0.92 -8.07 0.80
CA ASP A 60 -0.74 -7.02 1.81
C ASP A 60 -0.71 -7.60 3.24
N ILE A 61 -1.61 -8.56 3.51
CA ILE A 61 -1.70 -9.26 4.81
C ILE A 61 -0.44 -10.10 5.05
N ASN A 62 -0.03 -10.90 4.08
CA ASN A 62 1.16 -11.73 4.19
C ASN A 62 2.43 -10.89 4.33
N GLY A 63 2.52 -9.77 3.60
CA GLY A 63 3.66 -8.87 3.65
C GLY A 63 3.85 -8.28 5.04
N ILE A 64 2.77 -7.74 5.64
CA ILE A 64 2.86 -7.14 6.98
C ILE A 64 3.10 -8.20 8.06
N GLN A 65 2.46 -9.36 7.95
CA GLN A 65 2.68 -10.49 8.87
C GLN A 65 4.12 -10.97 8.78
N THR A 66 4.68 -11.14 7.59
CA THR A 66 6.09 -11.56 7.44
C THR A 66 7.04 -10.56 8.09
N LEU A 67 6.82 -9.24 7.91
CA LEU A 67 7.70 -8.22 8.51
C LEU A 67 7.67 -8.22 10.03
N TYR A 68 6.51 -8.45 10.65
CA TYR A 68 6.35 -8.30 12.10
C TYR A 68 6.29 -9.62 12.88
N ASP A 69 5.85 -10.72 12.27
CA ASP A 69 5.90 -12.04 12.90
C ASP A 69 7.35 -12.54 12.99
N LEU A 70 8.21 -12.22 12.02
CA LEU A 70 9.66 -12.46 12.11
C LEU A 70 10.31 -11.60 13.21
N ALA A 71 9.82 -10.38 13.45
CA ALA A 71 10.34 -9.52 14.51
C ALA A 71 10.06 -10.07 15.92
N LEU A 72 9.01 -10.88 16.09
CA LEU A 72 8.70 -11.54 17.36
C LEU A 72 9.57 -12.77 17.65
N GLU A 73 10.25 -13.32 16.63
CA GLU A 73 11.19 -14.44 16.83
C GLU A 73 12.59 -13.95 17.23
N GLU A 74 12.99 -12.74 16.85
CA GLU A 74 14.31 -12.17 17.23
C GLU A 74 14.38 -11.61 18.66
N GLU A 75 13.24 -11.41 19.34
CA GLU A 75 13.20 -11.06 20.77
C GLU A 75 13.26 -12.26 21.74
N LYS A 76 13.41 -13.50 21.23
CA LYS A 76 13.47 -14.72 22.05
C LYS A 76 14.87 -15.33 22.11
#